data_AF-A0A3D4B6H3-F1
#
_entry.id   AF-A0A3D4B6H3-F1
#
_cell.length_a   1.000
_cell.length_b   1.000
_cell.length_c   1.000
_cell.angle_alpha   90.00
_cell.angle_beta   90.00
_cell.angle_gamma   90.00
#
_symmetry.space_group_name_H-M   'P 1'
#
loop_
_entity.id
_entity.type
_entity.pdbx_description
1 polymer ?
#
loop_
_entity_poly.entity_id
_entity_poly.type
_entity_poly.pdbx_seq_one_letter_code
_entity_poly.pdbx_strand_id
1 'polypeptide(L)'
;YYAAAVAWYETIGIGVTGGEIYTLIEEMLADHPFRMALNPGHAIHLDEWVHSGIYPRSTCRLSSGMALQLDIIPMCDDEAYFTINVEDGIALADASLRSKLSEKHPETWSRIQARRQFMHDILGIHLKEEVLPFSNMPAVLRPYLLSPHLALRVNR
;
A
#
# COMPACT_ATOMS: atom_id res chain seq x y z
N TYR A 1 -6.18 10.45 6.11
CA TYR A 1 -5.74 9.77 4.89
C TYR A 1 -4.35 9.13 5.00
N TYR A 2 -3.25 9.90 5.05
CA TYR A 2 -1.90 9.31 4.99
C TYR A 2 -1.63 8.22 6.06
N ALA A 3 -2.11 8.44 7.29
CA ALA A 3 -2.04 7.43 8.34
C ALA A 3 -2.75 6.10 7.95
N ALA A 4 -3.86 6.16 7.21
CA ALA A 4 -4.56 4.98 6.72
C ALA A 4 -3.75 4.25 5.63
N ALA A 5 -3.07 4.99 4.74
CA ALA A 5 -2.14 4.39 3.78
C ALA A 5 -0.95 3.70 4.48
N VAL A 6 -0.41 4.30 5.55
CA VAL A 6 0.63 3.66 6.37
C VAL A 6 0.09 2.39 7.04
N ALA A 7 -1.08 2.45 7.67
CA ALA A 7 -1.69 1.29 8.29
C ALA A 7 -1.94 0.17 7.29
N TRP A 8 -2.39 0.49 6.07
CA TRP A 8 -2.52 -0.47 4.98
C TRP A 8 -1.19 -1.19 4.71
N TYR A 9 -0.09 -0.44 4.57
CA TYR A 9 1.24 -0.99 4.33
C TYR A 9 1.76 -1.89 5.47
N GLU A 10 1.49 -1.51 6.71
CA GLU A 10 1.96 -2.25 7.89
C GLU A 10 1.08 -3.47 8.19
N THR A 11 -0.18 -3.46 7.75
CA THR A 11 -1.10 -4.59 7.93
C THR A 11 -1.08 -5.58 6.78
N ILE A 12 -0.98 -5.14 5.53
CA ILE A 12 -1.00 -6.03 4.35
C ILE A 12 0.09 -7.11 4.46
N GLY A 13 -0.20 -8.33 4.02
CA GLY A 13 0.76 -9.44 4.11
C GLY A 13 0.14 -10.80 3.81
N ILE A 14 0.98 -11.83 3.79
CA ILE A 14 0.53 -13.21 3.56
C ILE A 14 -0.36 -13.65 4.73
N GLY A 15 -1.50 -14.28 4.43
CA GLY A 15 -2.45 -14.81 5.40
C GLY A 15 -3.53 -13.81 5.86
N VAL A 16 -3.28 -12.52 5.70
CA VAL A 16 -4.24 -11.44 5.95
C VAL A 16 -5.40 -11.56 4.96
N THR A 17 -6.62 -11.32 5.42
CA THR A 17 -7.81 -11.32 4.59
C THR A 17 -8.09 -9.93 4.03
N GLY A 18 -8.73 -9.87 2.87
CA GLY A 18 -9.20 -8.59 2.33
C GLY A 18 -10.23 -7.89 3.21
N GLY A 19 -10.98 -8.64 4.03
CA GLY A 19 -11.92 -8.08 5.00
C GLY A 19 -11.22 -7.34 6.13
N GLU A 20 -10.10 -7.88 6.63
CA GLU A 20 -9.27 -7.20 7.65
C GLU A 20 -8.75 -5.85 7.14
N ILE A 21 -8.27 -5.79 5.90
CA ILE A 21 -7.82 -4.54 5.28
C ILE A 21 -8.98 -3.57 5.09
N TYR A 22 -10.13 -4.05 4.60
CA TYR A 22 -11.31 -3.20 4.40
C TYR A 22 -11.76 -2.56 5.72
N THR A 23 -11.96 -3.37 6.76
CA THR A 23 -12.40 -2.91 8.08
C THR A 23 -11.41 -1.94 8.70
N LEU A 24 -10.10 -2.22 8.61
CA LEU A 24 -9.07 -1.30 9.10
C LEU A 24 -9.21 0.10 8.49
N ILE A 25 -9.33 0.20 7.17
CA ILE A 25 -9.40 1.51 6.50
C ILE A 25 -10.74 2.19 6.74
N GLU A 26 -11.83 1.44 6.78
CA GLU A 26 -13.16 1.95 7.13
C GLU A 26 -13.16 2.57 8.54
N GLU A 27 -12.65 1.85 9.54
CA GLU A 27 -12.56 2.34 10.93
C GLU A 27 -11.68 3.59 11.05
N MET A 28 -10.54 3.62 10.35
CA MET A 28 -9.64 4.77 10.37
C MET A 28 -10.20 6.03 9.69
N LEU A 29 -11.25 5.89 8.88
CA LEU A 29 -11.90 7.00 8.20
C LEU A 29 -13.25 7.38 8.82
N ALA A 30 -13.80 6.55 9.72
CA ALA A 30 -15.16 6.72 10.26
C ALA A 30 -15.41 8.08 10.94
N ASP A 31 -14.42 8.61 11.66
CA ASP A 31 -14.52 9.90 12.37
C ASP A 31 -14.01 11.10 11.55
N HIS A 32 -13.79 10.91 10.25
CA HIS A 32 -13.27 11.93 9.35
C HIS A 32 -14.26 12.25 8.22
N PRO A 33 -14.20 13.44 7.60
CA PRO A 33 -15.08 13.80 6.49
C PRO A 33 -14.76 13.04 5.18
N PHE A 34 -13.79 12.12 5.21
CA PHE A 34 -13.34 11.36 4.07
C PHE A 34 -13.98 9.97 4.07
N ARG A 35 -14.44 9.53 2.90
CA ARG A 35 -14.85 8.14 2.64
C ARG A 35 -14.02 7.52 1.52
N MET A 36 -13.93 6.20 1.47
CA MET A 36 -13.32 5.51 0.34
C MET A 36 -14.25 5.57 -0.87
N ALA A 37 -13.74 5.91 -2.05
CA ALA A 37 -14.52 5.85 -3.28
C ALA A 37 -14.84 4.42 -3.70
N LEU A 38 -13.85 3.54 -3.53
CA LEU A 38 -13.82 2.16 -3.96
C LEU A 38 -13.17 1.30 -2.87
N ASN A 39 -12.99 0.01 -3.18
CA ASN A 39 -12.23 -0.89 -2.30
C ASN A 39 -10.81 -0.35 -2.07
N PRO A 40 -10.26 -0.43 -0.84
CA PRO A 40 -8.94 0.10 -0.50
C PRO A 40 -7.83 -0.81 -1.01
N GLY A 41 -7.70 -0.88 -2.34
CA GLY A 41 -6.77 -1.74 -3.07
C GLY A 41 -7.42 -2.91 -3.79
N HIS A 42 -6.67 -3.48 -4.72
CA HIS A 42 -7.07 -4.62 -5.55
C HIS A 42 -5.87 -5.40 -6.07
N ALA A 43 -6.12 -6.59 -6.61
CA ALA A 43 -5.11 -7.35 -7.35
C ALA A 43 -4.84 -6.72 -8.72
N ILE A 44 -3.56 -6.71 -9.09
CA ILE A 44 -3.06 -6.22 -10.37
C ILE A 44 -2.35 -7.36 -11.12
N HIS A 45 -2.36 -7.31 -12.45
CA HIS A 45 -1.59 -8.23 -13.29
C HIS A 45 -1.33 -7.56 -14.66
N LEU A 46 -1.45 -8.32 -15.76
CA LEU A 46 -1.49 -7.79 -17.13
C LEU A 46 -2.71 -6.87 -17.37
N ASP A 47 -3.73 -7.01 -16.53
CA ASP A 47 -4.84 -6.06 -16.42
C ASP A 47 -4.64 -5.21 -15.16
N GLU A 48 -5.12 -3.98 -15.20
CA GLU A 48 -5.05 -3.04 -14.08
C GLU A 48 -5.88 -3.58 -12.90
N TRP A 49 -7.12 -3.99 -13.15
CA TRP A 49 -8.03 -4.44 -12.08
C TRP A 49 -8.52 -5.86 -12.32
N VAL A 50 -7.76 -6.85 -11.84
CA VAL A 50 -8.08 -8.26 -12.07
C VAL A 50 -9.16 -8.76 -11.12
N HIS A 51 -9.04 -8.39 -9.83
CA HIS A 51 -9.93 -8.86 -8.79
C HIS A 51 -9.77 -7.98 -7.56
N SER A 52 -10.88 -7.51 -6.95
CA SER A 52 -10.78 -6.64 -5.77
C SER A 52 -10.17 -7.36 -4.58
N GLY A 53 -10.71 -8.52 -4.17
CA GLY A 53 -10.21 -9.32 -3.04
C GLY A 53 -10.39 -8.66 -1.67
N ILE A 54 -10.32 -7.33 -1.60
CA ILE A 54 -10.53 -6.44 -0.47
C ILE A 54 -11.92 -5.84 -0.64
N TYR A 55 -12.87 -6.21 0.23
CA TYR A 55 -14.26 -5.74 0.24
C TYR A 55 -14.89 -6.10 1.61
N PRO A 56 -16.06 -5.54 1.97
CA PRO A 56 -16.68 -5.79 3.28
C PRO A 56 -16.84 -7.29 3.56
N ARG A 57 -16.33 -7.75 4.71
CA ARG A 57 -16.39 -9.16 5.15
C ARG A 57 -15.73 -10.15 4.18
N SER A 58 -14.80 -9.71 3.33
CA SER A 58 -14.07 -10.61 2.45
C SER A 58 -13.25 -11.62 3.25
N THR A 59 -13.42 -12.90 2.92
CA THR A 59 -12.63 -14.01 3.47
C THR A 59 -11.45 -14.38 2.56
N CYS A 60 -11.23 -13.64 1.47
CA CYS A 60 -10.13 -13.86 0.55
C CYS A 60 -8.80 -13.66 1.28
N ARG A 61 -8.05 -14.75 1.49
CA ARG A 61 -6.73 -14.73 2.13
C ARG A 61 -5.67 -14.40 1.08
N LEU A 62 -4.87 -13.39 1.39
CA LEU A 62 -3.75 -12.99 0.56
C LEU A 62 -2.61 -14.01 0.65
N SER A 63 -1.97 -14.30 -0.47
CA SER A 63 -0.96 -15.36 -0.57
C SER A 63 0.28 -14.91 -1.34
N SER A 64 1.36 -15.69 -1.18
CA SER A 64 2.59 -15.51 -1.93
C SER A 64 2.33 -15.59 -3.45
N GLY A 65 2.95 -14.70 -4.20
CA GLY A 65 2.78 -14.56 -5.65
C GLY A 65 1.71 -13.55 -6.08
N MET A 66 0.89 -13.04 -5.15
CA MET A 66 -0.07 -11.98 -5.47
C MET A 66 0.63 -10.63 -5.67
N ALA A 67 0.24 -9.90 -6.71
CA ALA A 67 0.54 -8.48 -6.88
C ALA A 67 -0.72 -7.67 -6.55
N LEU A 68 -0.54 -6.60 -5.78
CA LEU A 68 -1.62 -5.78 -5.25
C LEU A 68 -1.28 -4.30 -5.45
N GLN A 69 -2.32 -3.47 -5.56
CA GLN A 69 -2.19 -2.02 -5.53
C GLN A 69 -2.77 -1.50 -4.20
N LEU A 70 -1.99 -0.70 -3.48
CA LEU A 70 -2.55 0.25 -2.53
C LEU A 70 -3.31 1.26 -3.38
N ASP A 71 -4.63 1.32 -3.23
CA ASP A 71 -5.47 2.30 -3.92
C ASP A 71 -6.60 2.73 -3.00
N ILE A 72 -6.28 3.67 -2.10
CA ILE A 72 -7.29 4.30 -1.25
C ILE A 72 -7.57 5.66 -1.88
N ILE A 73 -8.75 5.80 -2.49
CA ILE A 73 -9.21 7.06 -3.08
C ILE A 73 -10.11 7.76 -2.06
N PRO A 74 -9.62 8.79 -1.33
CA PRO A 74 -10.44 9.53 -0.39
C PRO A 74 -11.36 10.47 -1.18
N MET A 75 -12.64 10.44 -0.85
CA MET A 75 -13.64 11.40 -1.31
C MET A 75 -14.17 12.18 -0.11
N CYS A 76 -14.46 13.46 -0.32
CA CYS A 76 -15.12 14.32 0.65
C CYS A 76 -16.27 15.03 -0.07
N ASP A 77 -17.45 15.06 0.55
CA ASP A 77 -18.61 15.78 0.01
C ASP A 77 -18.53 17.29 0.31
N ASP A 78 -17.62 17.71 1.19
CA ASP A 78 -17.39 19.11 1.53
C ASP A 78 -16.42 19.74 0.51
N GLU A 79 -16.94 20.67 -0.29
CA GLU A 79 -16.22 21.39 -1.35
C GLU A 79 -15.02 22.21 -0.83
N ALA A 80 -14.90 22.42 0.49
CA ALA A 80 -13.72 23.04 1.09
C ALA A 80 -12.47 22.15 1.02
N TYR A 81 -12.62 20.84 0.76
CA TYR A 81 -11.51 19.89 0.73
C TYR A 81 -11.17 19.44 -0.69
N PHE A 82 -9.88 19.54 -1.02
CA PHE A 82 -9.29 18.81 -2.13
C PHE A 82 -8.69 17.51 -1.62
N THR A 83 -8.79 16.46 -2.44
CA THR A 83 -8.24 15.16 -2.11
C THR A 83 -7.02 14.83 -2.95
N ILE A 84 -6.04 14.20 -2.31
CA ILE A 84 -4.85 13.63 -2.94
C ILE A 84 -4.68 12.24 -2.35
N ASN A 85 -4.16 11.33 -3.16
CA ASN A 85 -3.96 9.94 -2.78
C ASN A 85 -2.55 9.45 -3.12
N VAL A 86 -2.21 8.31 -2.53
CA VAL A 86 -1.06 7.50 -2.93
C VAL A 86 -1.62 6.24 -3.58
N GLU A 87 -1.06 5.89 -4.74
CA GLU A 87 -1.29 4.63 -5.42
C GLU A 87 0.05 3.93 -5.65
N ASP A 88 0.17 2.69 -5.19
CA ASP A 88 1.44 1.98 -5.23
C ASP A 88 1.27 0.47 -5.43
N GLY A 89 2.05 -0.08 -6.35
CA GLY A 89 2.15 -1.52 -6.56
C GLY A 89 3.08 -2.21 -5.55
N ILE A 90 2.62 -3.33 -5.01
CA ILE A 90 3.39 -4.28 -4.20
C ILE A 90 3.24 -5.70 -4.75
N ALA A 91 4.15 -6.60 -4.34
CA ALA A 91 3.91 -8.03 -4.39
C ALA A 91 4.10 -8.68 -3.03
N LEU A 92 3.38 -9.77 -2.79
CA LEU A 92 3.57 -10.65 -1.65
C LEU A 92 4.46 -11.81 -2.06
N ALA A 93 5.53 -12.06 -1.31
CA ALA A 93 6.47 -13.13 -1.60
C ALA A 93 6.93 -13.81 -0.32
N ASP A 94 6.65 -15.11 -0.19
CA ASP A 94 7.22 -15.95 0.86
C ASP A 94 8.75 -16.07 0.74
N ALA A 95 9.39 -16.70 1.72
CA ALA A 95 10.85 -16.84 1.75
C ALA A 95 11.42 -17.54 0.51
N SER A 96 10.73 -18.55 -0.04
CA SER A 96 11.17 -19.27 -1.24
C SER A 96 11.12 -18.39 -2.48
N LEU A 97 10.03 -17.62 -2.64
CA LEU A 97 9.88 -16.69 -3.75
C LEU A 97 10.87 -15.53 -3.66
N ARG A 98 11.12 -15.00 -2.45
CA ARG A 98 12.14 -13.96 -2.21
C ARG A 98 13.55 -14.46 -2.57
N SER A 99 13.93 -15.67 -2.15
CA SER A 99 15.24 -16.26 -2.51
C SER A 99 15.40 -16.35 -4.03
N LYS A 100 14.42 -16.95 -4.72
CA LYS A 100 14.43 -17.09 -6.18
C LYS A 100 14.50 -15.74 -6.89
N LEU A 101 13.78 -14.73 -6.39
CA LEU A 101 13.81 -13.38 -6.96
C LEU A 101 15.20 -12.74 -6.78
N SER A 102 15.81 -12.87 -5.61
CA SER A 102 17.16 -12.35 -5.34
C SER A 102 18.25 -13.00 -6.20
N GLU A 103 18.14 -14.31 -6.45
CA GLU A 103 19.10 -15.07 -7.24
C GLU A 103 18.95 -14.80 -8.74
N LYS A 104 17.72 -14.82 -9.26
CA LYS A 104 17.45 -14.71 -10.70
C LYS A 104 17.44 -13.28 -11.20
N HIS A 105 17.06 -12.32 -10.34
CA HIS A 105 16.88 -10.91 -10.71
C HIS A 105 17.52 -9.98 -9.67
N PRO A 106 18.85 -10.05 -9.49
CA PRO A 106 19.55 -9.34 -8.41
C PRO A 106 19.39 -7.82 -8.47
N GLU A 107 19.31 -7.22 -9.67
CA GLU A 107 19.08 -5.79 -9.81
C GLU A 107 17.69 -5.37 -9.35
N THR A 108 16.66 -6.16 -9.68
CA THR A 108 15.29 -5.93 -9.22
C THR A 108 15.22 -6.07 -7.70
N TRP A 109 15.86 -7.10 -7.16
CA TRP A 109 15.96 -7.29 -5.72
C TRP A 109 16.63 -6.11 -5.01
N SER A 110 17.75 -5.60 -5.55
CA SER A 110 18.44 -4.43 -5.03
C SER A 110 17.53 -3.19 -4.97
N ARG A 111 16.76 -2.92 -6.03
CA ARG A 111 15.78 -1.81 -6.02
C ARG A 111 14.69 -2.00 -4.97
N ILE A 112 14.17 -3.22 -4.80
CA ILE A 112 13.17 -3.53 -3.78
C ILE A 112 13.74 -3.28 -2.38
N GLN A 113 14.96 -3.75 -2.10
CA GLN A 113 15.61 -3.54 -0.80
C GLN A 113 15.88 -2.06 -0.52
N ALA A 114 16.36 -1.30 -1.51
CA ALA A 114 16.57 0.14 -1.36
C ALA A 114 15.26 0.89 -1.04
N ARG A 115 14.15 0.50 -1.66
CA ARG A 115 12.81 1.05 -1.38
C ARG A 115 12.33 0.69 0.02
N ARG A 116 12.50 -0.57 0.45
CA ARG A 116 12.19 -1.00 1.81
C ARG A 116 12.98 -0.20 2.85
N GLN A 117 14.28 -0.01 2.61
CA GLN A 117 15.14 0.79 3.48
C GLN A 117 14.67 2.25 3.55
N PHE A 118 14.34 2.86 2.40
CA PHE A 118 13.79 4.21 2.35
C PHE A 118 12.49 4.35 3.16
N MET A 119 11.54 3.42 2.97
CA MET A 119 10.28 3.42 3.71
C MET A 119 10.51 3.31 5.22
N HIS A 120 11.43 2.45 5.65
CA HIS A 120 11.78 2.28 7.05
C HIS A 120 12.48 3.51 7.62
N ASP A 121 13.64 3.90 7.08
CA ASP A 121 14.52 4.90 7.68
C ASP A 121 14.00 6.34 7.52
N ILE A 122 13.38 6.64 6.37
CA ILE A 122 13.00 8.00 6.01
C ILE A 122 11.52 8.25 6.31
N LEU A 123 10.64 7.32 5.92
CA LEU A 123 9.19 7.47 6.11
C LEU A 123 8.69 6.93 7.45
N GLY A 124 9.45 6.06 8.13
CA GLY A 124 9.02 5.42 9.38
C GLY A 124 7.93 4.35 9.20
N ILE A 125 7.84 3.77 8.00
CA ILE A 125 6.85 2.75 7.61
C ILE A 125 7.52 1.37 7.61
N HIS A 126 7.02 0.46 8.44
CA HIS A 126 7.64 -0.84 8.67
C HIS A 126 6.89 -1.94 7.91
N LEU A 127 7.43 -2.33 6.76
CA LEU A 127 6.86 -3.41 5.96
C LEU A 127 7.23 -4.79 6.51
N LYS A 128 6.24 -5.70 6.58
CA LYS A 128 6.48 -7.13 6.77
C LYS A 128 7.46 -7.65 5.71
N GLU A 129 8.25 -8.68 6.04
CA GLU A 129 9.32 -9.16 5.15
C GLU A 129 8.81 -9.62 3.78
N GLU A 130 7.60 -10.19 3.75
CA GLU A 130 6.96 -10.69 2.55
C GLU A 130 6.39 -9.61 1.63
N VAL A 131 6.33 -8.34 2.07
CA VAL A 131 5.77 -7.23 1.28
C VAL A 131 6.87 -6.56 0.47
N LEU A 132 6.82 -6.69 -0.86
CA LEU A 132 7.83 -6.14 -1.76
C LEU A 132 7.31 -4.88 -2.46
N PRO A 133 7.83 -3.67 -2.16
CA PRO A 133 7.41 -2.44 -2.82
C PRO A 133 7.97 -2.32 -4.24
N PHE A 134 7.10 -2.15 -5.23
CA PHE A 134 7.47 -2.07 -6.65
C PHE A 134 7.43 -0.66 -7.22
N SER A 135 6.66 0.26 -6.61
CA SER A 135 6.64 1.67 -6.99
C SER A 135 8.02 2.34 -6.90
N ASN A 136 8.26 3.33 -7.77
CA ASN A 136 9.48 4.13 -7.74
C ASN A 136 9.52 5.13 -6.58
N MET A 137 8.35 5.44 -6.00
CA MET A 137 8.22 6.40 -4.91
C MET A 137 7.17 5.92 -3.89
N PRO A 138 7.40 4.74 -3.26
CA PRO A 138 6.39 4.11 -2.43
C PRO A 138 6.06 4.98 -1.21
N ALA A 139 4.76 5.10 -0.92
CA ALA A 139 4.19 5.89 0.16
C ALA A 139 4.56 7.39 0.13
N VAL A 140 5.04 7.93 -1.00
CA VAL A 140 5.38 9.36 -1.10
C VAL A 140 4.12 10.15 -1.46
N LEU A 141 3.50 10.75 -0.44
CA LEU A 141 2.48 11.78 -0.63
C LEU A 141 3.11 13.17 -0.51
N ARG A 142 2.92 14.02 -1.53
CA ARG A 142 3.40 15.40 -1.56
C ARG A 142 2.24 16.36 -1.31
N PRO A 143 1.95 16.74 -0.04
CA PRO A 143 0.80 17.57 0.30
C PRO A 143 0.91 19.00 -0.26
N TYR A 144 2.14 19.49 -0.43
CA TYR A 144 2.42 20.78 -1.05
C TYR A 144 2.92 20.56 -2.47
N LEU A 145 2.01 20.24 -3.39
CA LEU A 145 2.23 19.87 -4.81
C LEU A 145 3.47 20.49 -5.51
N LEU A 146 3.93 21.68 -5.11
CA LEU A 146 5.08 22.42 -5.66
C LEU A 146 6.40 22.33 -4.87
N SER A 147 6.47 21.56 -3.78
CA SER A 147 7.69 21.38 -2.96
C SER A 147 8.29 19.98 -3.16
N PRO A 148 9.07 19.75 -4.23
CA PRO A 148 9.52 18.41 -4.63
C PRO A 148 10.46 17.73 -3.63
N HIS A 149 10.98 18.48 -2.65
CA HIS A 149 11.91 18.01 -1.63
C HIS A 149 11.24 17.65 -0.29
N LEU A 150 9.91 17.72 -0.20
CA LEU A 150 9.16 17.40 1.01
C LEU A 150 8.24 16.20 0.77
N ALA A 151 8.18 15.30 1.76
CA ALA A 151 7.23 14.18 1.81
C ALA A 151 6.71 14.04 3.24
N LEU A 152 5.52 13.46 3.39
CA LEU A 152 5.00 13.07 4.70
C LEU A 152 5.82 11.89 5.25
N ARG A 153 6.00 11.86 6.58
CA ARG A 153 6.60 10.73 7.32
C ARG A 153 5.84 10.50 8.61
N VAL A 154 5.97 9.31 9.17
CA VAL A 154 5.47 8.99 10.52
C VAL A 154 6.59 9.23 11.54
N ASN A 155 6.24 9.88 12.65
CA ASN A 155 7.14 10.01 13.80
C ASN A 155 7.02 8.73 14.63
N ARG A 156 8.16 8.09 14.86
CA ARG A 156 8.31 6.87 15.67
C ARG A 156 9.23 7.19 16.84
#